data_AF-X0TTX1-F1
#
_entry.id   AF-X0TTX1-F1
#
_cell.length_a   1.000
_cell.length_b   1.000
_cell.length_c   1.000
_cell.angle_alpha   90.00
_cell.angle_beta   90.00
_cell.angle_gamma   90.00
#
_symmetry.space_group_name_H-M   'P 1'
#
loop_
_entity.id
_entity.type
_entity.pdbx_description
1 polymer ?
#
loop_
_entity_poly.entity_id
_entity_poly.type
_entity_poly.pdbx_seq_one_letter_code
_entity_poly.pdbx_strand_id
1 'polypeptide(L)'
;MKSLTSVAVALTTVALVASLVLTASAEPQVIDTITLGEDIPYNVAANPQTNLVYVTARDVDAGAGVYYVAVIDSSTNNVTATIPIENGTLSHVRGIAVNPNTNTVYVATANSSSPVGGIAVIDGVTNAVTAYITVGQNPWGLAVNP
;
A
#
# COMPACT_ATOMS: atom_id res chain seq x y z
N MET A 1 -75.20 27.27 44.26
CA MET A 1 -73.94 27.79 43.67
C MET A 1 -72.87 26.71 43.80
N LYS A 2 -72.56 25.97 42.73
CA LYS A 2 -71.41 25.05 42.69
C LYS A 2 -70.79 25.14 41.29
N SER A 3 -69.50 25.45 41.28
CA SER A 3 -68.63 25.74 40.14
C SER A 3 -68.01 24.45 39.61
N LEU A 4 -67.77 24.39 38.29
CA LEU A 4 -67.01 23.35 37.58
C LEU A 4 -65.52 23.70 37.57
N THR A 5 -64.64 22.71 37.65
CA THR A 5 -63.22 22.86 37.28
C THR A 5 -62.71 21.52 36.75
N SER A 6 -62.20 21.54 35.51
CA SER A 6 -61.64 20.39 34.78
C SER A 6 -60.30 19.94 35.35
N VAL A 7 -60.03 18.63 35.30
CA VAL A 7 -58.71 18.04 35.62
C VAL A 7 -58.11 17.45 34.35
N ALA A 8 -56.82 17.74 34.15
CA ALA A 8 -56.01 17.49 32.97
C ALA A 8 -55.67 15.99 32.73
N VAL A 9 -55.43 15.67 31.47
CA VAL A 9 -54.92 14.39 30.98
C VAL A 9 -53.41 14.31 31.24
N ALA A 10 -52.94 13.29 31.95
CA ALA A 10 -51.54 12.91 32.00
C ALA A 10 -51.34 11.65 31.14
N LEU A 11 -50.61 11.81 30.03
CA LEU A 11 -50.26 10.74 29.10
C LEU A 11 -49.06 9.97 29.67
N THR A 12 -49.27 8.71 30.04
CA THR A 12 -48.21 7.81 30.51
C THR A 12 -47.36 7.33 29.33
N THR A 13 -46.06 7.62 29.37
CA THR A 13 -45.07 7.17 28.38
C THR A 13 -44.79 5.67 28.56
N VAL A 14 -44.94 4.89 27.48
CA VAL A 14 -44.58 3.47 27.42
C VAL A 14 -43.43 3.26 26.44
N ALA A 15 -42.33 2.77 27.01
CA ALA A 15 -41.25 1.94 26.46
C ALA A 15 -40.78 2.14 25.01
N LEU A 16 -39.55 2.65 24.91
CA LEU A 16 -38.43 2.11 24.13
C LEU A 16 -38.82 1.23 22.92
N VAL A 17 -38.86 1.82 21.72
CA VAL A 17 -38.64 1.05 20.49
C VAL A 17 -37.22 1.33 20.02
N ALA A 18 -36.49 0.23 19.90
CA ALA A 18 -35.07 0.10 19.71
C ALA A 18 -34.43 1.12 18.76
N SER A 19 -33.26 1.58 19.18
CA SER A 19 -32.22 2.14 18.33
C SER A 19 -32.00 1.22 17.12
N LEU A 20 -32.55 1.60 15.98
CA LEU A 20 -32.01 1.19 14.70
C LEU A 20 -31.29 2.42 14.13
N VAL A 21 -30.13 2.73 14.72
CA VAL A 21 -29.12 3.44 13.95
C VAL A 21 -28.69 2.40 12.92
N LEU A 22 -29.27 2.46 11.72
CA LEU A 22 -28.67 1.82 10.56
C LEU A 22 -27.20 2.27 10.58
N THR A 23 -26.30 1.31 10.76
CA THR A 23 -24.87 1.55 10.63
C THR A 23 -24.65 2.23 9.29
N ALA A 24 -24.37 3.53 9.33
CA ALA A 24 -23.81 4.22 8.17
C ALA A 24 -22.53 3.45 7.84
N SER A 25 -22.54 2.71 6.74
CA SER A 25 -21.31 2.25 6.11
C SER A 25 -20.55 3.52 5.79
N ALA A 26 -19.60 3.90 6.64
CA ALA A 26 -18.75 5.05 6.39
C ALA A 26 -18.09 4.82 5.02
N GLU A 27 -18.26 5.77 4.10
CA GLU A 27 -17.58 5.68 2.82
C GLU A 27 -16.07 5.65 3.06
N PRO A 28 -15.31 4.83 2.33
CA PRO A 28 -13.85 4.85 2.43
C PRO A 28 -13.35 6.27 2.19
N GLN A 29 -12.64 6.83 3.17
CA GLN A 29 -11.99 8.13 3.05
C GLN A 29 -10.48 7.95 3.00
N VAL A 30 -9.80 8.79 2.22
CA VAL A 30 -8.34 8.94 2.32
C VAL A 30 -8.05 9.61 3.66
N ILE A 31 -7.37 8.91 4.55
CA ILE A 31 -7.03 9.42 5.89
C ILE A 31 -5.64 10.06 5.94
N ASP A 32 -4.76 9.66 5.01
CA ASP A 32 -3.40 10.17 4.91
C ASP A 32 -2.84 9.90 3.50
N THR A 33 -1.82 10.65 3.11
CA THR A 33 -1.08 10.45 1.86
C THR A 33 0.42 10.45 2.15
N ILE A 34 1.08 9.36 1.78
CA ILE A 34 2.53 9.26 1.83
C ILE A 34 3.08 9.72 0.48
N THR A 35 3.84 10.81 0.49
CA THR A 35 4.49 11.33 -0.72
C THR A 35 5.92 10.80 -0.85
N LEU A 36 6.30 10.47 -2.09
CA LEU A 36 7.70 10.17 -2.46
C LEU A 36 8.37 11.40 -3.09
N GLY A 37 7.86 12.62 -2.82
CA GLY A 37 8.29 13.83 -3.51
C GLY A 37 7.66 13.94 -4.90
N GLU A 38 8.45 14.37 -5.89
CA GLU A 38 8.05 14.48 -7.30
C GLU A 38 8.21 13.15 -8.07
N ASP A 39 8.66 12.09 -7.37
CA ASP A 39 8.90 10.79 -7.96
C ASP A 39 7.62 10.07 -8.39
N ILE A 40 7.78 9.14 -9.34
CA ILE A 40 6.65 8.46 -9.96
C ILE A 40 6.53 7.04 -9.40
N PRO A 41 5.57 6.76 -8.50
CA PRO A 41 5.30 5.41 -8.04
C PRO A 41 4.57 4.59 -9.12
N TYR A 42 4.86 3.29 -9.20
CA TYR A 42 4.24 2.37 -10.15
C TYR A 42 3.37 1.30 -9.49
N ASN A 43 3.86 0.67 -8.43
CA ASN A 43 3.23 -0.47 -7.79
C ASN A 43 3.63 -0.56 -6.32
N VAL A 44 2.86 -1.30 -5.53
CA VAL A 44 3.01 -1.37 -4.08
C VAL A 44 2.72 -2.79 -3.57
N ALA A 45 3.48 -3.23 -2.58
CA ALA A 45 3.21 -4.46 -1.83
C ALA A 45 3.54 -4.26 -0.34
N ALA A 46 2.77 -4.88 0.54
CA ALA A 46 2.96 -4.79 1.98
C ALA A 46 3.46 -6.12 2.56
N ASN A 47 4.35 -6.04 3.54
CA ASN A 47 4.66 -7.14 4.44
C ASN A 47 3.96 -6.91 5.78
N PRO A 48 2.82 -7.59 6.05
CA PRO A 48 2.09 -7.41 7.31
C PRO A 48 2.84 -7.95 8.53
N GLN A 49 3.88 -8.78 8.36
CA GLN A 49 4.69 -9.28 9.49
C GLN A 49 5.73 -8.27 9.96
N THR A 50 6.14 -7.32 9.11
CA THR A 50 7.16 -6.32 9.44
C THR A 50 6.63 -4.89 9.45
N ASN A 51 5.34 -4.66 9.12
CA ASN A 51 4.75 -3.34 8.91
C ASN A 51 5.48 -2.49 7.85
N LEU A 52 6.14 -3.15 6.89
CA LEU A 52 6.82 -2.48 5.80
C LEU A 52 5.95 -2.51 4.54
N VAL A 53 5.89 -1.38 3.85
CA VAL A 53 5.29 -1.22 2.54
C VAL A 53 6.41 -0.89 1.55
N TYR A 54 6.44 -1.61 0.44
CA TYR A 54 7.44 -1.45 -0.60
C TYR A 54 6.78 -0.88 -1.84
N VAL A 55 7.31 0.23 -2.37
CA VAL A 55 6.78 0.91 -3.54
C VAL A 55 7.85 0.98 -4.61
N THR A 56 7.59 0.43 -5.79
CA THR A 56 8.48 0.63 -6.94
C THR A 56 8.27 2.02 -7.49
N ALA A 57 9.33 2.79 -7.66
CA ALA A 57 9.25 4.17 -8.12
C ALA A 57 10.37 4.52 -9.10
N ARG A 58 10.15 5.62 -9.84
CA ARG A 58 11.16 6.28 -10.67
C ARG A 58 11.61 7.56 -9.98
N ASP A 59 12.92 7.72 -9.84
CA ASP A 59 13.54 8.97 -9.44
C ASP A 59 13.56 9.92 -10.65
N VAL A 60 12.84 11.05 -10.54
CA VAL A 60 12.75 12.02 -11.63
C VAL A 60 13.92 13.00 -11.64
N ASP A 61 14.58 13.19 -10.50
CA ASP A 61 15.66 14.17 -10.31
C ASP A 61 17.04 13.57 -10.64
N ALA A 62 17.24 12.26 -10.43
CA ALA A 62 18.48 11.55 -10.74
C ALA A 62 18.68 11.29 -12.25
N GLY A 63 17.72 11.69 -13.08
CA GLY A 63 17.80 11.60 -14.54
C GLY A 63 17.01 10.43 -15.14
N ALA A 64 17.11 10.29 -16.46
CA ALA A 64 16.33 9.29 -17.18
C ALA A 64 16.79 7.87 -16.83
N GLY A 65 15.85 7.04 -16.36
CA GLY A 65 16.06 5.61 -16.17
C GLY A 65 16.56 5.18 -14.80
N VAL A 66 16.51 6.06 -13.80
CA VAL A 66 16.80 5.71 -12.39
C VAL A 66 15.52 5.26 -11.71
N TYR A 67 15.55 4.03 -11.19
CA TYR A 67 14.42 3.40 -10.54
C TYR A 67 14.85 2.71 -9.25
N TYR A 68 13.93 2.65 -8.31
CA TYR A 68 14.21 2.16 -6.97
C TYR A 68 12.96 1.54 -6.34
N VAL A 69 13.14 0.96 -5.15
CA VAL A 69 12.05 0.58 -4.25
C VAL A 69 12.10 1.46 -3.00
N ALA A 70 11.06 2.25 -2.76
CA ALA A 70 10.87 2.95 -1.49
C ALA A 70 10.43 1.93 -0.45
N VAL A 71 11.01 1.98 0.74
CA VAL A 71 10.59 1.21 1.92
C VAL A 71 9.90 2.19 2.86
N ILE A 72 8.66 1.92 3.19
CA ILE A 72 7.81 2.75 4.03
C ILE A 72 7.46 1.95 5.28
N ASP A 73 7.64 2.56 6.44
CA ASP A 73 7.11 2.02 7.69
C ASP A 73 5.65 2.47 7.83
N SER A 74 4.71 1.52 7.76
CA SER A 74 3.27 1.83 7.82
C SER A 74 2.78 2.19 9.22
N SER A 75 3.61 2.04 10.25
CA SER A 75 3.30 2.51 11.60
C SER A 75 3.59 4.00 11.78
N THR A 76 4.51 4.55 10.99
CA THR A 76 4.91 5.96 11.07
C THR A 76 4.65 6.75 9.78
N ASN A 77 4.21 6.08 8.71
CA ASN A 77 4.00 6.63 7.37
C ASN A 77 5.25 7.31 6.77
N ASN A 78 6.44 6.92 7.23
CA ASN A 78 7.70 7.48 6.76
C ASN A 78 8.41 6.54 5.79
N VAL A 79 9.04 7.11 4.77
CA VAL A 79 10.04 6.41 3.96
C VAL A 79 11.29 6.19 4.83
N THR A 80 11.63 4.93 5.08
CA THR A 80 12.76 4.53 5.93
C THR A 80 13.99 4.10 5.13
N ALA A 81 13.81 3.71 3.87
CA ALA A 81 14.91 3.38 2.97
C ALA A 81 14.53 3.55 1.49
N THR A 82 15.56 3.69 0.67
CA THR A 82 15.48 3.68 -0.79
C THR A 82 16.43 2.60 -1.30
N ILE A 83 15.91 1.63 -2.04
CA ILE A 83 16.68 0.49 -2.56
C ILE A 83 16.91 0.70 -4.06
N PRO A 84 18.14 1.03 -4.49
CA PRO A 84 18.44 1.21 -5.90
C PRO A 84 18.32 -0.12 -6.66
N ILE A 85 17.68 -0.10 -7.83
CA ILE A 85 17.59 -1.26 -8.72
C ILE A 85 18.53 -1.04 -9.91
N GLU A 86 19.80 -1.35 -9.70
CA GLU A 86 20.88 -1.04 -10.62
C GLU A 86 21.48 -2.32 -11.21
N ASN A 87 20.83 -2.89 -12.23
CA ASN A 87 21.35 -4.03 -12.97
C ASN A 87 21.79 -3.66 -14.37
N GLY A 88 22.42 -2.49 -14.56
CA GLY A 88 22.91 -1.98 -15.85
C GLY A 88 21.82 -1.90 -16.92
N THR A 89 21.52 -3.04 -17.55
CA THR A 89 20.43 -3.21 -18.52
C THR A 89 19.03 -3.38 -17.92
N LEU A 90 18.87 -3.87 -16.69
CA LEU A 90 17.55 -4.15 -16.10
C LEU A 90 17.22 -3.16 -14.97
N SER A 91 16.91 -1.93 -15.35
CA SER A 91 16.59 -0.87 -14.38
C SER A 91 15.11 -0.53 -14.29
N HIS A 92 14.26 -0.82 -15.28
CA HIS A 92 12.85 -0.43 -15.21
C HIS A 92 12.08 -1.33 -14.25
N VAL A 93 11.77 -0.82 -13.06
CA VAL A 93 10.91 -1.50 -12.08
C VAL A 93 9.44 -1.48 -12.52
N ARG A 94 8.72 -2.56 -12.25
CA ARG A 94 7.31 -2.70 -12.61
C ARG A 94 6.49 -3.25 -11.43
N GLY A 95 6.03 -4.51 -11.51
CA GLY A 95 5.33 -5.15 -10.42
C GLY A 95 6.26 -5.50 -9.26
N ILE A 96 5.68 -5.58 -8.06
CA ILE A 96 6.36 -5.97 -6.83
C ILE A 96 5.49 -6.94 -6.04
N ALA A 97 6.11 -7.93 -5.40
CA ALA A 97 5.43 -8.86 -4.52
C ALA A 97 6.33 -9.21 -3.32
N VAL A 98 5.73 -9.43 -2.15
CA VAL A 98 6.46 -9.78 -0.93
C VAL A 98 6.02 -11.15 -0.44
N ASN A 99 6.96 -12.05 -0.18
CA ASN A 99 6.73 -13.24 0.62
C ASN A 99 6.92 -12.87 2.10
N PRO A 100 5.85 -12.77 2.91
CA PRO A 100 5.95 -12.40 4.31
C PRO A 100 6.71 -13.46 5.14
N ASN A 101 6.49 -14.75 4.88
CA ASN A 101 7.09 -15.86 5.64
C ASN A 101 8.62 -15.88 5.59
N THR A 102 9.20 -15.42 4.48
CA THR A 102 10.65 -15.36 4.27
C THR A 102 11.20 -13.94 4.28
N ASN A 103 10.34 -12.94 4.51
CA ASN A 103 10.64 -11.52 4.37
C ASN A 103 11.43 -11.20 3.08
N THR A 104 11.05 -11.82 1.97
CA THR A 104 11.72 -11.64 0.67
C THR A 104 10.84 -10.86 -0.28
N VAL A 105 11.39 -9.83 -0.91
CA VAL A 105 10.69 -8.97 -1.86
C VAL A 105 11.18 -9.25 -3.28
N TYR A 106 10.24 -9.37 -4.21
CA TYR A 106 10.50 -9.65 -5.62
C TYR A 106 10.02 -8.48 -6.45
N VAL A 107 10.88 -7.96 -7.32
CA VAL A 107 10.58 -6.82 -8.19
C VAL A 107 10.76 -7.23 -9.65
N ALA A 108 9.73 -7.04 -10.46
CA ALA A 108 9.84 -7.23 -11.89
C ALA A 108 10.65 -6.07 -12.47
N THR A 109 11.69 -6.43 -13.20
CA THR A 109 12.63 -5.51 -13.85
C THR A 109 12.61 -5.74 -15.36
N ALA A 110 12.72 -4.66 -16.13
CA ALA A 110 12.74 -4.71 -17.57
C ALA A 110 13.80 -3.76 -18.15
N ASN A 111 14.12 -3.98 -19.42
CA ASN A 111 14.81 -3.01 -20.26
C ASN A 111 13.82 -2.45 -21.28
N SER A 112 13.62 -1.13 -21.30
CA SER A 112 12.74 -0.48 -22.30
C SER A 112 13.26 -0.61 -23.74
N SER A 113 14.56 -0.85 -23.90
CA SER A 113 15.29 -0.85 -25.17
C SER A 113 15.79 -2.23 -25.58
N SER A 114 15.49 -3.29 -24.81
CA SER A 114 15.99 -4.64 -25.08
C SER A 114 14.96 -5.69 -24.66
N PRO A 115 14.87 -6.82 -25.38
CA PRO A 115 14.00 -7.96 -25.02
C PRO A 115 14.49 -8.74 -23.78
N VAL A 116 15.07 -8.06 -22.79
CA VAL A 116 15.57 -8.69 -21.57
C VAL A 116 14.79 -8.13 -20.39
N GLY A 117 14.37 -9.03 -19.53
CA GLY A 117 13.64 -8.77 -18.31
C GLY A 117 14.02 -9.79 -17.25
N GLY A 118 13.88 -9.40 -16.00
CA GLY A 118 14.29 -10.21 -14.87
C GLY A 118 13.53 -9.86 -13.61
N ILE A 119 13.81 -10.60 -12.54
CA ILE A 119 13.29 -10.37 -11.20
C ILE A 119 14.46 -9.99 -10.30
N ALA A 120 14.42 -8.81 -9.69
CA ALA A 120 15.32 -8.50 -8.59
C ALA A 120 14.75 -9.11 -7.30
N VAL A 121 15.61 -9.80 -6.55
CA VAL A 121 15.27 -10.37 -5.24
C VAL A 121 15.92 -9.51 -4.18
N ILE A 122 15.13 -9.06 -3.22
CA ILE A 122 15.55 -8.18 -2.14
C ILE A 122 15.31 -8.91 -0.83
N ASP A 123 16.33 -8.92 0.02
CA ASP A 123 16.22 -9.35 1.41
C ASP A 123 15.56 -8.22 2.21
N GLY A 124 14.38 -8.46 2.77
CA GLY A 124 13.60 -7.46 3.49
C GLY A 124 14.10 -7.14 4.89
N VAL A 125 15.13 -7.84 5.41
CA VAL A 125 15.79 -7.50 6.69
C VAL A 125 16.90 -6.47 6.43
N THR A 126 17.69 -6.71 5.38
CA THR A 126 18.86 -5.90 5.05
C THR A 126 18.58 -4.82 4.00
N ASN A 127 17.44 -4.90 3.32
CA ASN A 127 17.09 -4.09 2.16
C ASN A 127 18.11 -4.20 1.01
N ALA A 128 18.89 -5.28 0.97
CA ALA A 128 19.88 -5.53 -0.07
C ALA A 128 19.27 -6.33 -1.22
N VAL A 129 19.61 -5.96 -2.46
CA VAL A 129 19.34 -6.81 -3.62
C VAL A 129 20.30 -8.01 -3.58
N THR A 130 19.77 -9.22 -3.43
CA THR A 130 20.55 -10.46 -3.26
C THR A 130 20.70 -11.25 -4.56
N ALA A 131 19.79 -11.07 -5.51
CA ALA A 131 19.86 -11.76 -6.80
C ALA A 131 19.10 -11.03 -7.91
N TYR A 132 19.47 -11.38 -9.15
CA TYR A 132 18.71 -11.06 -10.35
C TYR A 132 18.44 -12.36 -11.13
N ILE A 133 17.17 -12.62 -11.42
CA ILE A 133 16.71 -13.83 -12.11
C ILE A 133 16.20 -13.44 -13.50
N THR A 134 16.80 -13.93 -14.58
CA THR A 134 16.31 -13.66 -15.94
C THR A 134 15.05 -14.49 -16.24
N VAL A 135 13.98 -13.86 -16.72
CA VAL A 135 12.69 -14.52 -16.98
C VAL A 135 12.13 -14.30 -18.38
N GLY A 136 12.89 -13.62 -19.26
CA GLY A 136 12.46 -13.30 -20.62
C GLY A 136 12.00 -11.85 -20.77
N GLN A 137 11.21 -11.55 -21.79
CA GLN A 137 10.91 -10.16 -22.15
C GLN A 137 9.87 -9.53 -21.21
N ASN A 138 10.15 -8.32 -20.72
CA ASN A 138 9.18 -7.41 -20.08
C ASN A 138 8.22 -8.05 -19.06
N PRO A 139 8.71 -8.66 -17.96
CA PRO A 139 7.83 -9.12 -16.89
C PRO A 139 7.07 -7.93 -16.29
N TRP A 140 5.77 -8.11 -16.08
CA TRP A 140 4.88 -7.05 -15.56
C TRP A 140 4.40 -7.32 -14.14
N GLY A 141 3.57 -8.33 -13.97
CA GLY A 141 2.98 -8.70 -12.69
C GLY A 141 3.82 -9.74 -11.97
N LEU A 142 3.78 -9.68 -10.64
CA LEU A 142 4.34 -10.71 -9.76
C LEU A 142 3.29 -11.15 -8.75
N ALA A 143 3.37 -12.41 -8.37
CA ALA A 143 2.67 -12.98 -7.24
C ALA A 143 3.62 -13.95 -6.55
N VAL A 144 3.44 -14.13 -5.24
CA VAL A 144 4.16 -15.12 -4.46
C VAL A 144 3.17 -16.11 -3.88
N ASN A 145 3.64 -17.34 -3.67
CA ASN A 145 2.98 -18.30 -2.79
C ASN A 145 3.78 -18.33 -1.47
N PRO A 146 3.30 -17.70 -0.39
CA PRO A 146 4.05 -17.54 0.87
C PRO A 146 4.45 -18.84 1.55
#